data_AF-A0A3F2RSX4-F1
#
_entry.id   AF-A0A3F2RSX4-F1
#
_cell.length_a   1.000
_cell.length_b   1.000
_cell.length_c   1.000
_cell.angle_alpha   90.00
_cell.angle_beta   90.00
_cell.angle_gamma   90.00
#
_symmetry.space_group_name_H-M   'P 1'
#
loop_
_entity.id
_entity.type
_entity.pdbx_description
1 polymer ?
#
loop_
_entity_poly.entity_id
_entity_poly.type
_entity_poly.pdbx_seq_one_letter_code
_entity_poly.pdbx_strand_id
1 'polypeptide(L)'
;MKRFQAEFKMQETSCVLLTNLAHNCDFLCDSIAMRGGLGAIIAAMLNCPADENVQFYGSWAMVNLLSGTVRLKAFARREGVKEVAEAALACFPEHEGIQEKNLEILQLLA
;
A
#
# COMPACT_ATOMS: atom_id res chain seq x y z
N MET A 1 -3.78 31.83 -13.07
CA MET A 1 -4.16 30.41 -13.19
C MET A 1 -3.60 29.84 -14.49
N LYS A 2 -2.52 29.05 -14.43
CA LYS A 2 -2.03 28.30 -15.61
C LYS A 2 -2.00 26.82 -15.23
N ARG A 3 -3.00 26.09 -15.75
CA ARG A 3 -3.07 24.62 -15.78
C ARG A 3 -1.93 24.14 -16.67
N PHE A 4 -0.91 23.52 -16.09
CA PHE A 4 0.10 22.81 -16.85
C PHE A 4 -0.44 21.41 -17.20
N GLN A 5 -0.67 21.19 -18.49
CA GLN A 5 -1.00 19.90 -19.10
C GLN A 5 0.21 18.95 -19.08
N ALA A 6 0.70 18.58 -17.90
CA ALA A 6 1.88 17.70 -17.77
C ALA A 6 1.53 16.24 -17.42
N GLU A 7 0.27 15.90 -17.12
CA GLU A 7 0.01 14.70 -16.30
C GLU A 7 -0.48 13.46 -17.04
N PHE A 8 -0.79 13.50 -18.34
CA PHE A 8 -1.37 12.32 -19.01
C PHE A 8 -0.33 11.23 -19.32
N LYS A 9 0.85 11.62 -19.80
CA LYS A 9 1.96 10.68 -20.07
C LYS A 9 2.68 10.21 -18.80
N MET A 10 2.66 11.01 -17.74
CA MET A 10 3.22 10.60 -16.44
C MET A 10 2.34 9.55 -15.76
N GLN A 11 1.01 9.65 -15.84
CA GLN A 11 0.10 8.64 -15.27
C GLN A 11 0.18 7.30 -16.00
N GLU A 12 0.25 7.30 -17.33
CA GLU A 12 0.37 6.06 -18.10
C GLU A 12 1.73 5.38 -17.86
N THR A 13 2.80 6.16 -17.76
CA THR A 13 4.13 5.66 -17.40
C THR A 13 4.16 5.14 -15.95
N SER A 14 3.48 5.79 -15.00
CA SER A 14 3.33 5.31 -13.61
C SER A 14 2.50 4.02 -13.51
N CYS A 15 1.44 3.87 -14.30
CA CYS A 15 0.65 2.64 -14.34
C CYS A 15 1.42 1.48 -14.96
N VAL A 16 2.14 1.70 -16.07
CA VAL A 16 2.97 0.66 -16.72
C VAL A 16 4.20 0.31 -15.88
N LEU A 17 4.79 1.27 -15.16
CA LEU A 17 5.86 0.98 -14.21
C LEU A 17 5.36 0.11 -13.06
N LEU A 18 4.21 0.42 -12.44
CA LEU A 18 3.62 -0.37 -11.35
C LEU A 18 3.31 -1.81 -11.76
N THR A 19 2.84 -2.03 -12.99
CA THR A 19 2.57 -3.38 -13.51
C THR A 19 3.87 -4.17 -13.77
N ASN A 20 4.91 -3.53 -14.30
CA ASN A 20 6.21 -4.15 -14.51
C ASN A 20 6.99 -4.39 -13.21
N LEU A 21 6.64 -3.66 -12.15
CA LEU A 21 7.34 -3.70 -10.88
C LEU A 21 6.96 -4.85 -9.97
N ALA A 22 5.68 -5.20 -10.00
CA ALA A 22 5.11 -6.31 -9.24
C ALA A 22 5.63 -7.67 -9.75
N HIS A 23 6.27 -7.69 -10.91
CA HIS A 23 6.66 -8.94 -11.55
C HIS A 23 8.06 -9.46 -11.15
N ASN A 24 9.00 -8.66 -10.60
CA ASN A 24 10.35 -9.24 -10.35
C ASN A 24 11.47 -8.48 -9.57
N CYS A 25 11.28 -7.57 -8.60
CA CYS A 25 12.47 -6.94 -7.99
C CYS A 25 12.37 -6.39 -6.56
N ASP A 26 13.19 -6.97 -5.69
CA ASP A 26 13.60 -6.48 -4.35
C ASP A 26 14.19 -5.05 -4.35
N PHE A 27 14.49 -4.48 -5.52
CA PHE A 27 15.14 -3.18 -5.68
C PHE A 27 14.22 -1.97 -5.44
N LEU A 28 12.89 -2.13 -5.48
CA LEU A 28 11.97 -1.00 -5.27
C LEU A 28 11.52 -0.74 -3.84
N CYS A 29 12.00 -1.57 -2.91
CA CYS A 29 11.81 -1.39 -1.49
C CYS A 29 12.35 -0.01 -1.02
N ASP A 30 13.47 0.45 -1.58
CA ASP A 30 14.14 1.68 -1.12
C ASP A 30 13.60 2.98 -1.72
N SER A 31 13.04 2.96 -2.94
CA SER A 31 12.56 4.19 -3.60
C SER A 31 11.14 4.56 -3.19
N ILE A 32 10.30 3.55 -2.90
CA ILE A 32 8.92 3.71 -2.41
C ILE A 32 8.92 4.31 -0.98
N ALA A 33 9.94 3.97 -0.18
CA ALA A 33 10.12 4.45 1.19
C ALA A 33 10.33 5.97 1.31
N MET A 34 10.87 6.65 0.29
CA MET A 34 11.28 8.06 0.43
C MET A 34 10.24 9.13 0.00
N ARG A 35 9.20 8.81 -0.80
CA ARG A 35 8.37 9.87 -1.44
C ARG A 35 6.85 9.65 -1.60
N GLY A 36 6.26 8.60 -1.01
CA GLY A 36 4.81 8.40 -1.13
C GLY A 36 4.32 6.96 -1.01
N GLY A 37 5.10 6.09 -0.37
CA GLY A 37 4.89 4.64 -0.42
C GLY A 37 3.54 4.15 0.10
N LEU A 38 2.92 4.86 1.04
CA LEU A 38 1.63 4.44 1.58
C LEU A 38 0.53 4.36 0.50
N GLY A 39 0.42 5.38 -0.35
CA GLY A 39 -0.60 5.39 -1.42
C GLY A 39 -0.35 4.31 -2.47
N ALA A 40 0.93 4.02 -2.78
CA ALA A 40 1.30 2.95 -3.69
C ALA A 40 0.99 1.55 -3.12
N ILE A 41 1.23 1.35 -1.82
CA ILE A 41 0.91 0.08 -1.14
C ILE A 41 -0.60 -0.15 -1.12
N ILE A 42 -1.37 0.88 -0.75
CA ILE A 42 -2.85 0.83 -0.80
C ILE A 42 -3.33 0.48 -2.20
N ALA A 43 -2.82 1.19 -3.22
CA ALA A 43 -3.20 0.93 -4.60
C ALA A 43 -2.85 -0.50 -5.04
N ALA A 44 -1.68 -1.03 -4.67
CA ALA A 44 -1.29 -2.40 -5.00
C ALA A 44 -2.24 -3.42 -4.36
N MET A 45 -2.54 -3.27 -3.07
CA MET A 45 -3.44 -4.18 -2.35
C MET A 45 -4.89 -4.10 -2.86
N LEU A 46 -5.35 -2.93 -3.32
CA LEU A 46 -6.67 -2.76 -3.94
C LEU A 46 -6.76 -3.32 -5.36
N ASN A 47 -5.68 -3.23 -6.15
CA ASN A 47 -5.67 -3.75 -7.53
C ASN A 47 -5.46 -5.26 -7.59
N CYS A 48 -4.77 -5.83 -6.59
CA CYS A 48 -4.50 -7.27 -6.50
C CYS A 48 -5.04 -7.84 -5.16
N PRO A 49 -6.36 -7.79 -4.91
CA PRO A 49 -6.95 -8.23 -3.64
C PRO A 49 -6.92 -9.75 -3.43
N ALA A 50 -6.66 -10.53 -4.48
CA ALA A 50 -6.61 -11.99 -4.44
C ALA A 50 -5.17 -12.54 -4.49
N ASP A 51 -4.16 -11.68 -4.60
CA ASP A 51 -2.76 -12.10 -4.61
C ASP A 51 -2.21 -12.12 -3.18
N GLU A 52 -1.94 -13.32 -2.68
CA GLU A 52 -1.45 -13.57 -1.33
C GLU A 52 -0.14 -12.82 -1.04
N ASN A 53 0.80 -12.82 -2.00
CA ASN A 53 2.09 -12.16 -1.81
C ASN A 53 1.90 -10.65 -1.75
N VAL A 54 1.09 -10.08 -2.64
CA VAL A 54 0.81 -8.63 -2.62
C VAL A 54 0.15 -8.23 -1.30
N GLN A 55 -0.82 -9.00 -0.80
CA GLN A 55 -1.44 -8.71 0.50
C GLN A 55 -0.46 -8.88 1.66
N PHE A 56 0.34 -9.94 1.69
CA PHE A 56 1.27 -10.20 2.78
C PHE A 56 2.39 -9.16 2.88
N TYR A 57 3.04 -8.85 1.75
CA TYR A 57 4.12 -7.86 1.71
C TYR A 57 3.57 -6.43 1.83
N GLY A 58 2.41 -6.15 1.25
CA GLY A 58 1.73 -4.86 1.41
C GLY A 58 1.35 -4.57 2.86
N SER A 59 0.77 -5.55 3.55
CA SER A 59 0.41 -5.44 4.97
C SER A 59 1.65 -5.24 5.85
N TRP A 60 2.74 -5.94 5.53
CA TRP A 60 4.01 -5.78 6.25
C TRP A 60 4.62 -4.40 6.11
N ALA A 61 4.65 -3.88 4.87
CA ALA A 61 5.13 -2.54 4.60
C ALA A 61 4.26 -1.49 5.32
N MET A 62 2.95 -1.69 5.37
CA MET A 62 2.04 -0.81 6.12
C MET A 62 2.32 -0.80 7.62
N VAL A 63 2.48 -1.95 8.27
CA VAL A 63 2.85 -2.03 9.70
C VAL A 63 4.12 -1.22 9.98
N ASN A 64 5.17 -1.43 9.17
CA ASN A 64 6.44 -0.70 9.33
C ASN A 64 6.28 0.82 9.16
N LEU A 65 5.49 1.25 8.18
CA LEU A 65 5.23 2.68 7.94
C LEU A 65 4.40 3.30 9.07
N LEU A 66 3.40 2.60 9.58
CA LEU A 66 2.51 3.07 10.64
C LEU A 66 3.20 3.08 12.01
N SER A 67 4.14 2.18 12.25
CA SER A 67 5.01 2.19 13.44
C SER A 67 5.98 3.37 13.48
N GLY A 68 6.08 4.14 12.40
CA GLY A 68 6.84 5.39 12.33
C GLY A 68 6.14 6.57 13.00
N THR A 69 5.94 7.65 12.24
CA THR A 69 5.48 8.94 12.80
C THR A 69 3.96 9.05 12.90
N VAL A 70 3.48 9.82 13.88
CA VAL A 70 2.05 10.15 14.05
C VAL A 70 1.45 10.83 12.80
N ARG A 71 2.26 11.57 12.02
CA ARG A 71 1.83 12.18 10.76
C ARG A 71 1.44 11.13 9.72
N LEU A 72 2.18 10.02 9.65
CA LEU A 72 1.85 8.90 8.75
C LEU A 72 0.57 8.19 9.19
N LYS A 73 0.36 7.99 10.50
CA LYS A 73 -0.90 7.44 11.03
C LYS A 73 -2.09 8.33 10.68
N ALA A 74 -1.96 9.66 10.85
CA ALA A 74 -3.00 10.60 10.50
C ALA A 74 -3.30 10.63 8.98
N PHE A 75 -2.26 10.47 8.16
CA PHE A 75 -2.40 10.34 6.71
C PHE A 75 -3.09 9.02 6.33
N ALA A 76 -2.67 7.90 6.91
CA ALA A 76 -3.28 6.58 6.70
C ALA A 76 -4.77 6.52 7.05
N ARG A 77 -5.19 7.19 8.13
CA ARG A 77 -6.61 7.34 8.48
C ARG A 77 -7.42 8.09 7.42
N ARG A 78 -6.80 9.02 6.68
CA ARG A 78 -7.47 9.77 5.61
C ARG A 78 -7.50 9.00 4.29
N GLU A 79 -6.50 8.16 4.04
CA GLU A 79 -6.36 7.39 2.79
C GLU A 79 -7.13 6.06 2.81
N GLY A 80 -7.92 5.78 3.84
CA GLY A 80 -8.75 4.58 3.90
C GLY A 80 -7.97 3.28 4.15
N VAL A 81 -6.84 3.35 4.85
CA VAL A 81 -6.03 2.15 5.18
C VAL A 81 -6.81 1.13 6.01
N LYS A 82 -7.75 1.60 6.83
CA LYS A 82 -8.56 0.73 7.67
C LYS A 82 -9.42 -0.22 6.81
N GLU A 83 -10.06 0.32 5.79
CA GLU A 83 -10.92 -0.39 4.86
C GLU A 83 -10.11 -1.41 4.03
N VAL A 84 -8.89 -1.04 3.63
CA VAL A 84 -7.97 -1.95 2.94
C VAL A 84 -7.58 -3.12 3.85
N ALA A 85 -7.28 -2.84 5.12
CA ALA A 85 -6.92 -3.88 6.09
C ALA A 85 -8.09 -4.84 6.37
N GLU A 86 -9.30 -4.31 6.53
CA GLU A 86 -10.52 -5.11 6.70
C GLU A 86 -10.82 -5.98 5.46
N ALA A 87 -10.59 -5.45 4.26
CA ALA A 87 -10.74 -6.21 3.02
C ALA A 87 -9.71 -7.36 2.93
N ALA A 88 -8.45 -7.11 3.28
CA ALA A 88 -7.41 -8.13 3.29
C ALA A 88 -7.73 -9.26 4.30
N LEU A 89 -8.26 -8.91 5.48
CA LEU A 89 -8.71 -9.88 6.48
C LEU A 89 -9.85 -10.76 5.94
N ALA A 90 -10.79 -10.18 5.22
CA ALA A 90 -11.92 -10.91 4.63
C ALA A 90 -11.51 -11.80 3.45
N CYS A 91 -10.53 -11.38 2.65
CA CYS A 91 -10.03 -12.15 1.51
C CYS A 91 -9.14 -13.33 1.92
N PHE A 92 -8.41 -13.23 3.03
CA PHE A 92 -7.44 -14.24 3.47
C PHE A 92 -7.66 -14.72 4.90
N PRO A 93 -8.82 -15.31 5.24
CA PRO A 93 -9.15 -15.70 6.62
C PRO A 93 -8.18 -16.74 7.20
N GLU A 94 -7.61 -17.61 6.35
CA GLU A 94 -6.72 -18.71 6.77
C GLU A 94 -5.23 -18.33 6.73
N HIS A 95 -4.87 -17.15 6.23
CA HIS A 95 -3.47 -16.75 6.11
C HIS A 95 -3.00 -15.99 7.35
N GLU A 96 -2.43 -16.71 8.31
CA GLU A 96 -2.00 -16.18 9.62
C GLU A 96 -1.17 -14.88 9.51
N GLY A 97 -0.19 -14.86 8.61
CA GLY A 97 0.68 -13.68 8.45
C GLY A 97 -0.01 -12.43 7.87
N ILE A 98 -1.13 -12.58 7.16
CA ILE A 98 -1.95 -11.46 6.69
C ILE A 98 -2.88 -11.04 7.82
N GLN A 99 -3.47 -12.00 8.54
CA GLN A 99 -4.32 -11.75 9.70
C GLN A 99 -3.60 -10.95 10.78
N GLU A 100 -2.44 -11.42 11.22
CA GLU A 100 -1.64 -10.78 12.27
C GLU A 100 -1.30 -9.32 11.92
N LYS A 101 -0.75 -9.10 10.73
CA LYS A 101 -0.32 -7.76 10.28
C LYS A 101 -1.49 -6.80 10.11
N ASN A 102 -2.62 -7.26 9.54
CA ASN A 102 -3.78 -6.38 9.36
C ASN A 102 -4.46 -6.05 10.69
N LEU A 103 -4.50 -6.98 11.65
CA LEU A 103 -4.96 -6.67 13.00
C LEU A 103 -4.05 -5.63 13.69
N GLU A 104 -2.73 -5.72 13.50
CA GLU A 104 -1.79 -4.71 13.99
C GLU A 104 -2.01 -3.34 13.33
N ILE A 105 -2.23 -3.30 12.01
CA ILE A 105 -2.60 -2.07 11.29
C ILE A 105 -3.84 -1.42 11.92
N LEU A 106 -4.88 -2.21 12.19
CA LEU A 106 -6.11 -1.72 12.81
C LEU A 106 -5.85 -1.16 14.23
N GLN A 107 -4.99 -1.81 15.02
CA GLN A 107 -4.60 -1.33 16.35
C GLN A 107 -3.77 -0.04 16.29
N LEU A 108 -2.86 0.07 15.33
CA LEU A 108 -2.03 1.27 15.13
C LEU A 108 -2.85 2.48 14.68
N LEU A 109 -4.01 2.23 14.06
CA LEU A 109 -4.93 3.25 13.57
C LEU A 109 -6.13 3.52 14.48
N ALA A 110 -6.37 2.71 15.52
CA ALA A 110 -7.37 2.97 16.57
C ALA A 110 -7.14 4.32 17.26
#